data_AF-A0A662XVT7-F1
#
_entry.id   AF-A0A662XVT7-F1
#
_cell.length_a   1.000
_cell.length_b   1.000
_cell.length_c   1.000
_cell.angle_alpha   90.00
_cell.angle_beta   90.00
_cell.angle_gamma   90.00
#
_symmetry.space_group_name_H-M   'P 1'
#
loop_
_entity.id
_entity.type
_entity.pdbx_description
1 polymer ?
#
loop_
_entity_poly.entity_id
_entity_poly.type
_entity_poly.pdbx_seq_one_letter_code
_entity_poly.pdbx_strand_id
1 'polypeptide(L)'
;AIDLADAVGRTPLMIAALEDHVEIVQLLLDRKASIDMQGLGGATALSLAAREGHVAIVQALIDAGATTDLADHSGWTPRLIAAREGYSTIVQILDANGHIHEEPSEDVVPLERMAEHRDLGADWIFVDGGAEIDWDDEDMASETMT
;
A
#
# COMPACT_ATOMS: atom_id res chain seq x y z
N ALA A 1 15.01 21.19 2.99
CA ALA A 1 13.60 20.79 3.17
C ALA A 1 13.60 19.46 3.92
N ILE A 2 12.72 19.28 4.91
CA ILE A 2 12.65 18.05 5.71
C ILE A 2 12.14 16.85 4.88
N ASP A 3 11.42 17.15 3.80
CA ASP A 3 10.78 16.20 2.91
C ASP A 3 11.59 15.89 1.64
N LEU A 4 12.86 16.31 1.59
CA LEU A 4 13.67 16.09 0.39
C LEU A 4 13.85 14.59 0.14
N ALA A 5 13.30 14.09 -0.95
CA ALA A 5 13.38 12.70 -1.35
C ALA A 5 14.69 12.36 -2.06
N ASP A 6 15.14 11.13 -1.91
CA ASP A 6 16.27 10.57 -2.68
C ASP A 6 15.88 10.24 -4.14
N ALA A 7 16.81 9.65 -4.90
CA ALA A 7 16.59 9.28 -6.30
C ALA A 7 15.46 8.25 -6.53
N VAL A 8 14.99 7.57 -5.47
CA VAL A 8 13.88 6.61 -5.53
C VAL A 8 12.62 7.15 -4.85
N GLY A 9 12.57 8.44 -4.53
CA GLY A 9 11.42 9.09 -3.93
C GLY A 9 11.28 8.86 -2.42
N ARG A 10 12.31 8.32 -1.75
CA ARG A 10 12.25 8.09 -0.29
C ARG A 10 12.61 9.33 0.48
N THR A 11 11.73 9.70 1.39
CA THR A 11 11.92 10.86 2.27
C THR A 11 12.67 10.42 3.54
N PRO A 12 13.23 11.35 4.32
CA PRO A 12 13.88 11.00 5.58
C PRO A 12 12.95 10.23 6.53
N LEU A 13 11.65 10.53 6.52
CA LEU A 13 10.64 9.83 7.32
C LEU A 13 10.46 8.38 6.85
N MET A 14 10.43 8.14 5.53
CA MET A 14 10.35 6.77 4.98
C MET A 14 11.59 5.95 5.33
N ILE A 15 12.78 6.54 5.25
CA ILE A 15 14.03 5.83 5.58
C ILE A 15 14.06 5.51 7.07
N ALA A 16 13.71 6.46 7.94
CA ALA A 16 13.65 6.23 9.38
C ALA A 16 12.61 5.16 9.76
N ALA A 17 11.47 5.15 9.07
CA ALA A 17 10.42 4.16 9.25
C ALA A 17 10.79 2.77 8.73
N LEU A 18 11.67 2.68 7.73
CA LEU A 18 12.19 1.42 7.21
C LEU A 18 13.23 0.79 8.15
N GLU A 19 14.14 1.61 8.70
CA GLU A 19 15.32 1.18 9.46
C GLU A 19 15.09 1.12 11.00
N ASP A 20 13.84 1.14 11.45
CA ASP A 20 13.44 1.15 12.87
C ASP A 20 14.03 2.30 13.71
N HIS A 21 14.15 3.49 13.14
CA HIS A 21 14.72 4.66 13.83
C HIS A 21 13.63 5.48 14.54
N VAL A 22 13.07 4.93 15.63
CA VAL A 22 11.94 5.51 16.38
C VAL A 22 12.17 6.96 16.77
N GLU A 23 13.33 7.31 17.33
CA GLU A 23 13.62 8.68 17.76
C GLU A 23 13.70 9.66 16.58
N ILE A 24 14.17 9.19 15.43
CA ILE A 24 14.25 10.01 14.22
C ILE A 24 12.85 10.22 13.65
N VAL A 25 12.00 9.18 13.63
CA VAL A 25 10.59 9.31 13.24
C VAL A 25 9.90 10.37 14.09
N GLN A 26 9.99 10.27 15.42
CA GLN A 26 9.39 11.25 16.34
C GLN A 26 9.90 12.68 16.07
N LEU A 27 11.22 12.85 15.93
CA LEU A 27 11.81 14.15 15.61
C LEU A 27 11.30 14.73 14.29
N LEU A 28 11.13 13.90 13.26
CA LEU A 28 10.64 14.35 11.96
C LEU A 28 9.15 14.75 12.02
N LEU A 29 8.34 14.00 12.76
CA LEU A 29 6.92 14.30 12.99
C LEU A 29 6.74 15.61 13.78
N ASP A 30 7.56 15.82 14.82
CA ASP A 30 7.58 17.07 15.60
C ASP A 30 7.91 18.28 14.72
N ARG A 31 8.76 18.08 13.72
CA ARG A 31 9.15 19.09 12.73
C ARG A 31 8.17 19.21 11.56
N LYS A 32 7.01 18.57 11.64
CA LYS A 32 5.94 18.61 10.64
C LYS A 32 6.39 18.13 9.25
N ALA A 33 7.22 17.08 9.22
CA ALA A 33 7.46 16.34 7.98
C ALA A 33 6.13 15.84 7.40
N SER A 34 6.03 15.81 6.07
CA SER A 34 4.81 15.34 5.41
C SER A 34 4.69 13.82 5.56
N ILE A 35 3.70 13.40 6.34
CA ILE A 35 3.52 12.02 6.82
C ILE A 35 3.13 11.06 5.69
N ASP A 36 2.24 11.52 4.81
CA ASP A 36 1.59 10.70 3.77
C ASP A 36 2.24 10.84 2.38
N MET A 37 3.48 11.33 2.30
CA MET A 37 4.19 11.31 1.00
C MET A 37 4.33 9.87 0.51
N GLN A 38 4.26 9.72 -0.81
CA GLN A 38 4.46 8.45 -1.51
C GLN A 38 5.76 8.48 -2.32
N GLY A 39 6.57 7.43 -2.19
CA GLY A 39 7.76 7.24 -3.02
C GLY A 39 7.40 6.80 -4.44
N LEU A 40 8.41 6.47 -5.28
CA LEU A 40 8.18 6.10 -6.68
C LEU A 40 7.29 4.85 -6.88
N GLY A 41 7.11 4.03 -5.84
CA GLY A 41 6.21 2.86 -5.87
C GLY A 41 4.87 3.07 -5.18
N GLY A 42 4.55 4.28 -4.71
CA GLY A 42 3.34 4.54 -3.92
C GLY A 42 3.48 4.23 -2.42
N ALA A 43 4.63 3.72 -1.97
CA ALA A 43 4.86 3.39 -0.57
C ALA A 43 4.96 4.65 0.31
N THR A 44 4.31 4.62 1.48
CA THR A 44 4.37 5.64 2.53
C THR A 44 5.29 5.20 3.67
N ALA A 45 5.60 6.10 4.61
CA ALA A 45 6.32 5.71 5.82
C ALA A 45 5.56 4.63 6.62
N LEU A 46 4.23 4.70 6.66
CA LEU A 46 3.38 3.74 7.36
C LEU A 46 3.41 2.35 6.70
N SER A 47 3.33 2.30 5.37
CA SER A 47 3.39 1.02 4.65
C SER A 47 4.76 0.34 4.81
N LEU A 48 5.85 1.12 4.84
CA LEU A 48 7.19 0.60 5.09
C LEU A 48 7.33 0.07 6.52
N ALA A 49 6.90 0.81 7.54
CA ALA A 49 6.92 0.34 8.92
C ALA A 49 6.06 -0.92 9.13
N ALA A 50 4.90 -0.99 8.45
CA ALA A 50 4.02 -2.17 8.47
C ALA A 50 4.67 -3.39 7.82
N ARG A 51 5.42 -3.20 6.72
CA ARG A 51 6.17 -4.27 6.03
C ARG A 51 7.30 -4.84 6.85
N GLU A 52 7.99 -4.01 7.63
CA GLU A 52 9.13 -4.47 8.43
C GLU A 52 8.75 -4.88 9.86
N GLY A 53 7.48 -4.70 10.26
CA GLY A 53 7.00 -5.14 11.57
C GLY A 53 7.24 -4.14 12.71
N HIS A 54 7.52 -2.88 12.41
CA HIS A 54 7.93 -1.87 13.41
C HIS A 54 6.72 -1.25 14.12
N VAL A 55 6.16 -2.00 15.09
CA VAL A 55 4.94 -1.63 15.84
C VAL A 55 5.01 -0.24 16.45
N ALA A 56 6.14 0.14 17.05
CA ALA A 56 6.30 1.44 17.70
C ALA A 56 6.21 2.61 16.69
N ILE A 57 6.77 2.42 15.49
CA ILE A 57 6.74 3.40 14.42
C ILE A 57 5.34 3.48 13.80
N VAL A 58 4.67 2.35 13.60
CA VAL A 58 3.27 2.32 13.15
C VAL A 58 2.38 3.14 14.07
N GLN A 59 2.48 2.92 15.39
CA GLN A 59 1.69 3.68 16.36
C GLN A 59 2.03 5.17 16.31
N ALA A 60 3.32 5.52 16.26
CA ALA A 60 3.76 6.91 16.17
C ALA A 60 3.20 7.65 14.94
N LEU A 61 3.20 6.99 13.78
CA LEU A 61 2.68 7.55 12.53
C LEU A 61 1.16 7.74 12.60
N ILE A 62 0.43 6.75 13.13
CA ILE A 62 -1.03 6.82 13.31
C ILE A 62 -1.40 7.94 14.30
N ASP A 63 -0.72 8.02 15.43
CA ASP A 63 -0.94 9.07 16.44
C ASP A 63 -0.67 10.48 15.88
N ALA A 64 0.24 10.58 14.90
CA ALA A 64 0.53 11.81 14.19
C ALA A 64 -0.46 12.11 13.04
N GLY A 65 -1.42 11.22 12.79
CA GLY A 65 -2.47 11.39 11.78
C GLY A 65 -2.12 10.84 10.39
N ALA A 66 -1.26 9.82 10.31
CA ALA A 66 -1.03 9.12 9.05
C ALA A 66 -2.32 8.49 8.50
N THR A 67 -2.52 8.57 7.20
CA THR A 67 -3.63 7.92 6.53
C THR A 67 -3.38 6.40 6.44
N THR A 68 -4.25 5.59 7.04
CA THR A 68 -4.02 4.14 7.23
C THR A 68 -4.35 3.26 6.02
N ASP A 69 -5.08 3.80 5.04
CA ASP A 69 -5.62 3.10 3.87
C ASP A 69 -4.98 3.53 2.54
N LEU A 70 -3.93 4.36 2.56
CA LEU A 70 -3.19 4.72 1.34
C LEU A 70 -2.55 3.49 0.71
N ALA A 71 -3.06 3.10 -0.45
CA ALA A 71 -2.51 2.01 -1.24
C ALA A 71 -1.28 2.47 -2.05
N ASP A 72 -0.34 1.56 -2.22
CA ASP A 72 0.76 1.73 -3.17
C ASP A 72 0.28 1.56 -4.63
N HIS A 73 1.18 1.74 -5.61
CA HIS A 73 0.81 1.62 -7.04
C HIS A 73 0.37 0.19 -7.46
N SER A 74 0.52 -0.80 -6.58
CA SER A 74 0.07 -2.18 -6.78
C SER A 74 -1.19 -2.49 -5.95
N GLY A 75 -1.83 -1.49 -5.36
CA GLY A 75 -3.04 -1.65 -4.56
C GLY A 75 -2.80 -2.13 -3.13
N TRP A 76 -1.55 -2.23 -2.66
CA TRP A 76 -1.26 -2.73 -1.33
C TRP A 76 -1.40 -1.63 -0.28
N THR A 77 -2.33 -1.80 0.64
CA THR A 77 -2.47 -0.95 1.83
C THR A 77 -1.52 -1.42 2.95
N PRO A 78 -1.16 -0.55 3.91
CA PRO A 78 -0.37 -0.95 5.08
C PRO A 78 -0.93 -2.18 5.81
N ARG A 79 -2.26 -2.31 5.87
CA ARG A 79 -2.93 -3.46 6.49
C ARG A 79 -2.69 -4.74 5.70
N LEU A 80 -2.89 -4.72 4.37
CA LEU A 80 -2.67 -5.89 3.52
C LEU A 80 -1.21 -6.35 3.58
N ILE A 81 -0.28 -5.39 3.59
CA ILE A 81 1.15 -5.66 3.76
C ILE A 81 1.42 -6.35 5.10
N ALA A 82 0.94 -5.78 6.22
CA ALA A 82 1.14 -6.38 7.54
C ALA A 82 0.52 -7.77 7.67
N ALA A 83 -0.64 -8.00 7.04
CA ALA A 83 -1.29 -9.31 7.01
C ALA A 83 -0.46 -10.34 6.24
N ARG A 84 0.04 -9.98 5.05
CA ARG A 84 0.89 -10.84 4.22
C ARG A 84 2.18 -11.24 4.93
N GLU A 85 2.81 -10.29 5.64
CA GLU A 85 4.04 -10.54 6.39
C GLU A 85 3.79 -11.22 7.77
N GLY A 86 2.53 -11.38 8.18
CA GLY A 86 2.15 -12.08 9.42
C GLY A 86 2.23 -11.24 10.70
N TYR A 87 2.27 -9.91 10.60
CA TYR A 87 2.33 -9.01 11.75
C TYR A 87 0.94 -8.72 12.34
N SER A 88 0.35 -9.71 13.00
CA SER A 88 -1.01 -9.63 13.56
C SER A 88 -1.24 -8.45 14.51
N THR A 89 -0.23 -8.02 15.26
CA THR A 89 -0.32 -6.84 16.12
C THR A 89 -0.51 -5.56 15.32
N ILE A 90 0.19 -5.41 14.19
CA ILE A 90 0.06 -4.24 13.32
C ILE A 90 -1.31 -4.25 12.62
N VAL A 91 -1.77 -5.42 12.17
CA VAL A 91 -3.12 -5.57 11.62
C VAL A 91 -4.18 -5.10 12.62
N GLN A 92 -4.10 -5.54 13.88
CA GLN A 92 -5.03 -5.10 14.93
C GLN A 92 -4.99 -3.59 15.18
N ILE A 93 -3.79 -2.99 15.17
CA ILE A 93 -3.64 -1.54 15.32
C ILE A 93 -4.30 -0.82 14.15
N LEU A 94 -4.05 -1.27 12.91
CA LEU A 94 -4.62 -0.67 11.71
C LEU A 94 -6.13 -0.88 11.63
N ASP A 95 -6.66 -2.01 12.07
CA ASP A 95 -8.11 -2.27 12.13
C ASP A 95 -8.82 -1.39 13.16
N ALA A 96 -8.16 -1.09 14.28
CA ALA A 96 -8.70 -0.21 15.30
C ALA A 96 -8.69 1.28 14.88
N ASN A 97 -7.83 1.66 13.94
CA ASN A 97 -7.61 3.04 13.52
C ASN A 97 -8.03 3.31 12.07
N GLY A 98 -8.38 2.29 11.30
CA GLY A 98 -8.91 2.42 9.95
C GLY A 98 -10.41 2.68 9.97
N HIS A 99 -10.87 3.54 9.06
CA HIS A 99 -12.27 3.46 8.63
C HIS A 99 -12.44 2.08 8.00
N ILE A 100 -13.18 1.21 8.68
CA ILE A 100 -13.63 -0.08 8.18
C ILE A 100 -14.34 0.10 6.84
N HIS A 101 -13.60 0.17 5.74
CA HIS A 101 -14.17 -0.16 4.45
C HIS A 101 -14.35 -1.66 4.45
N GLU A 102 -15.63 -2.00 4.34
CA GLU A 102 -16.25 -3.31 4.31
C GLU A 102 -15.39 -4.35 3.57
N GLU A 103 -15.60 -5.60 3.97
CA GLU A 103 -15.30 -6.81 3.19
C GLU A 103 -15.09 -6.50 1.71
N PRO A 104 -14.02 -7.02 1.06
CA PRO A 104 -13.87 -6.83 -0.37
C PRO A 104 -15.20 -7.20 -1.03
N SER A 105 -15.82 -6.23 -1.73
CA SER A 105 -16.96 -6.53 -2.61
C SER A 105 -16.56 -7.74 -3.45
N GLU A 106 -17.47 -8.69 -3.67
CA GLU A 106 -17.21 -9.98 -4.35
C GLU A 106 -16.45 -9.83 -5.70
N ASP A 107 -16.38 -8.61 -6.22
CA ASP A 107 -15.70 -8.17 -7.44
C ASP A 107 -14.20 -7.84 -7.29
N VAL A 108 -13.61 -7.82 -6.10
CA VAL A 108 -12.17 -7.50 -5.88
C VAL A 108 -11.46 -8.60 -5.08
N VAL A 109 -10.64 -9.39 -5.76
CA VAL A 109 -9.85 -10.49 -5.15
C VAL A 109 -8.41 -10.04 -4.86
N PRO A 110 -7.93 -10.14 -3.60
CA PRO A 110 -6.52 -9.91 -3.28
C PRO A 110 -5.59 -10.85 -4.04
N LEU A 111 -4.41 -10.36 -4.46
CA LEU A 111 -3.43 -11.12 -5.26
C LEU A 111 -3.05 -12.47 -4.63
N GLU A 112 -3.03 -12.57 -3.30
CA GLU A 112 -2.73 -13.78 -2.53
C GLU A 112 -3.75 -14.92 -2.72
N ARG A 113 -4.98 -14.59 -3.16
CA ARG A 113 -6.04 -15.55 -3.43
C ARG A 113 -6.13 -15.97 -4.91
N MET A 114 -5.43 -15.26 -5.80
CA MET A 114 -5.39 -15.59 -7.24
C MET A 114 -4.77 -16.96 -7.52
N ALA A 115 -3.77 -17.38 -6.72
CA ALA A 115 -3.12 -18.67 -6.88
C ALA A 115 -4.02 -19.87 -6.50
N GLU A 116 -5.10 -19.62 -5.74
CA GLU A 116 -6.03 -20.65 -5.27
C GLU A 116 -7.14 -20.95 -6.30
N HIS A 117 -7.41 -20.03 -7.22
CA HIS A 117 -8.46 -20.16 -8.23
C HIS A 117 -7.85 -20.18 -9.64
N ARG A 118 -7.48 -21.38 -10.09
CA ARG A 118 -6.77 -21.65 -11.35
C ARG A 118 -7.63 -21.48 -12.62
N ASP A 119 -8.85 -20.96 -12.49
CA ASP A 119 -9.87 -20.98 -13.55
C ASP A 119 -10.91 -19.85 -13.36
N LEU A 120 -10.47 -18.59 -13.36
CA LEU A 120 -11.38 -17.44 -13.34
C LEU A 120 -11.29 -16.71 -14.69
N GLY A 121 -12.38 -16.77 -15.46
CA GLY A 121 -12.55 -16.11 -16.75
C GLY A 121 -12.63 -14.58 -16.64
N ALA A 122 -12.64 -13.92 -17.80
CA ALA A 122 -12.42 -12.50 -18.10
C ALA A 122 -13.43 -11.48 -17.52
N ASP A 123 -14.02 -11.71 -16.34
CA ASP A 123 -15.07 -10.86 -15.75
C ASP A 123 -14.58 -10.02 -14.55
N TRP A 124 -13.29 -9.65 -14.53
CA TRP A 124 -12.69 -8.91 -13.40
C TRP A 124 -12.36 -7.46 -13.77
N ILE A 125 -12.76 -6.53 -12.91
CA ILE A 125 -12.45 -5.10 -13.04
C ILE A 125 -11.14 -4.83 -12.30
N PHE A 126 -10.09 -4.54 -13.05
CA PHE A 126 -8.83 -4.03 -12.52
C PHE A 126 -8.97 -2.51 -12.27
N VAL A 127 -8.74 -2.05 -11.05
CA VAL A 127 -8.61 -0.60 -10.80
C VAL A 127 -7.13 -0.25 -10.89
N ASP A 128 -6.66 0.07 -12.11
CA ASP A 128 -5.47 0.89 -12.30
C ASP A 128 -5.93 2.32 -12.59
N GLY A 129 -5.55 3.26 -11.71
CA GLY A 129 -5.54 4.69 -12.01
C GLY A 129 -6.70 5.28 -12.83
N GLY A 130 -7.96 4.97 -12.50
CA GLY A 130 -9.12 5.69 -13.03
C GLY A 130 -9.35 5.63 -14.55
N ALA A 131 -8.87 4.60 -15.25
CA ALA A 131 -9.24 4.34 -16.64
C ALA A 131 -9.91 2.95 -16.76
N GLU A 132 -11.15 2.92 -17.24
CA GLU A 132 -11.76 1.69 -17.77
C GLU A 132 -10.88 1.19 -18.93
N ILE A 133 -10.25 0.03 -18.78
CA ILE A 133 -9.64 -0.68 -19.90
C ILE A 133 -10.60 -1.81 -20.24
N ASP A 134 -11.41 -1.56 -21.26
CA ASP A 134 -12.27 -2.54 -21.91
C ASP A 134 -11.38 -3.46 -22.77
N TRP A 135 -11.21 -4.70 -22.33
CA TRP A 135 -10.56 -5.75 -23.11
C TRP A 135 -11.67 -6.57 -23.78
N ASP A 136 -12.27 -6.04 -24.84
CA ASP A 136 -13.09 -6.84 -25.72
C ASP A 136 -12.21 -7.94 -26.35
N ASP A 137 -12.55 -9.19 -26.06
CA ASP A 137 -11.89 -10.43 -26.49
C ASP A 137 -11.90 -10.68 -28.03
N GLU A 138 -12.17 -9.68 -28.87
CA GLU A 138 -12.31 -9.86 -30.32
C GLU A 138 -11.09 -9.49 -31.18
N ASP A 139 -10.04 -8.83 -30.65
CA ASP A 139 -8.93 -8.34 -31.50
C ASP A 139 -7.70 -9.27 -31.64
N MET A 140 -7.76 -10.50 -31.12
CA MET A 140 -6.72 -11.52 -31.38
C MET A 140 -7.06 -12.47 -32.55
N ALA A 141 -8.06 -12.14 -33.36
CA ALA A 141 -8.50 -12.96 -34.49
C ALA A 141 -8.56 -12.22 -35.84
N SER A 142 -7.57 -11.41 -36.22
CA SER A 142 -7.45 -10.99 -37.64
C SER A 142 -6.08 -10.58 -38.17
N GLU A 143 -5.01 -11.36 -37.92
CA GLU A 143 -3.89 -11.39 -38.89
C GLU A 143 -3.46 -12.83 -39.19
N THR A 144 -4.26 -13.48 -40.05
CA THR A 144 -3.74 -14.51 -40.95
C THR A 144 -3.82 -14.01 -42.39
N MET A 145 -2.64 -14.01 -43.03
CA MET A 145 -2.35 -14.06 -44.46
C MET A 145 -2.41 -12.77 -45.31
N THR A 146 -1.23 -12.25 -45.64
CA THR A 146 -0.60 -12.55 -46.95
C THR A 146 0.89 -12.78 -46.77
#